data_AF-A0A847XKI5-F1
#
_entry.id   AF-A0A847XKI5-F1
#
_cell.length_a   1.000
_cell.length_b   1.000
_cell.length_c   1.000
_cell.angle_alpha   90.00
_cell.angle_beta   90.00
_cell.angle_gamma   90.00
#
_symmetry.space_group_name_H-M   'P 1'
#
loop_
_entity.id
_entity.type
_entity.pdbx_description
1 polymer ?
#
loop_
_entity_poly.entity_id
_entity_poly.type
_entity_poly.pdbx_seq_one_letter_code
_entity_poly.pdbx_strand_id
1 'polypeptide(L)'
;MTINSVIYNNNLKKAEILVKKAKQGNVDAIIVWDLAVIEIAKKEKMPFFISTQANVSNYKTAEFYKNLGARRIVLARELTLKQVKEIKDKVDLEIETFVHGAMCVAISGRCILSAYLFGKSSNCGACAQPCRKSWKLIDSKGNEFETQGKYFLNAKDLCMIEFVPELIKAGIDSFKIEGRRRDPKYIRTTAKCYREAVDAHFNNTFTKEKVLKWKKELLEVYNRGFSTGFYFGEPGKEGISYNKADNVSKYEKVLIGHITHYYPKINVALVNLKHKGLSLNKTIQIEGNKTFIEQTINSMEMQHKKVKIAKKGEEIAIKVNKKVFNNDNVFVLKERI
;
A
#
# COMPACT_ATOMS: atom_id res chain seq x y z
N MET A 1 -4.08 -15.00 3.80
CA MET A 1 -3.13 -14.97 2.64
C MET A 1 -3.89 -14.62 1.36
N THR A 2 -3.28 -14.06 0.31
CA THR A 2 -3.98 -13.72 -0.96
C THR A 2 -3.58 -14.66 -2.10
N ILE A 3 -4.56 -15.29 -2.76
CA ILE A 3 -4.39 -16.09 -3.99
C ILE A 3 -5.40 -15.58 -5.01
N ASN A 4 -5.25 -14.33 -5.40
CA ASN A 4 -6.21 -13.60 -6.23
C ASN A 4 -5.57 -13.11 -7.54
N SER A 5 -4.69 -13.90 -8.15
CA SER A 5 -4.26 -13.64 -9.53
C SER A 5 -5.22 -14.33 -10.49
N VAL A 6 -5.24 -13.91 -11.75
CA VAL A 6 -5.84 -14.70 -12.84
C VAL A 6 -5.12 -16.07 -12.91
N ILE A 7 -5.89 -17.15 -13.00
CA ILE A 7 -5.36 -18.51 -13.08
C ILE A 7 -5.52 -19.04 -14.50
N TYR A 8 -4.40 -19.41 -15.12
CA TYR A 8 -4.38 -20.13 -16.39
C TYR A 8 -4.19 -21.64 -16.13
N ASN A 9 -4.40 -22.48 -17.15
CA ASN A 9 -4.26 -23.94 -17.02
C ASN A 9 -2.91 -24.37 -16.41
N ASN A 10 -1.82 -23.72 -16.82
CA ASN A 10 -0.48 -23.97 -16.28
C ASN A 10 -0.29 -23.52 -14.82
N ASN A 11 -1.22 -22.74 -14.26
CA ASN A 11 -1.19 -22.27 -12.87
C ASN A 11 -2.04 -23.13 -11.94
N LEU A 12 -2.97 -23.97 -12.45
CA LEU A 12 -3.89 -24.76 -11.64
C LEU A 12 -3.17 -25.61 -10.60
N LYS A 13 -2.17 -26.39 -11.02
CA LYS A 13 -1.36 -27.22 -10.11
C LYS A 13 -0.65 -26.39 -9.02
N LYS A 14 -0.16 -25.20 -9.39
CA LYS A 14 0.49 -24.29 -8.45
C LYS A 14 -0.52 -23.71 -7.45
N ALA A 15 -1.72 -23.35 -7.90
CA ALA A 15 -2.80 -22.86 -7.04
C ALA A 15 -3.20 -23.93 -6.02
N GLU A 16 -3.36 -25.18 -6.44
CA GLU A 16 -3.67 -26.30 -5.54
C GLU A 16 -2.59 -26.49 -4.46
N ILE A 17 -1.31 -26.50 -4.85
CA ILE A 17 -0.19 -26.60 -3.92
C ILE A 17 -0.21 -25.42 -2.93
N LEU A 18 -0.47 -24.20 -3.38
CA LEU A 18 -0.52 -23.02 -2.53
C LEU A 18 -1.67 -23.07 -1.52
N VAL A 19 -2.86 -23.53 -1.92
CA VAL A 19 -4.00 -23.68 -1.00
C VAL A 19 -3.69 -24.73 0.08
N LYS A 20 -3.12 -25.88 -0.31
CA LYS A 20 -2.68 -26.92 0.64
C LYS A 20 -1.63 -26.41 1.62
N LYS A 21 -0.63 -25.67 1.14
CA LYS A 21 0.39 -25.04 1.98
C LYS A 21 -0.20 -23.97 2.91
N ALA A 22 -1.19 -23.21 2.45
CA ALA A 22 -1.88 -22.23 3.29
C ALA A 22 -2.52 -22.91 4.50
N LYS A 23 -3.23 -24.03 4.25
CA LYS A 23 -3.87 -24.83 5.30
C LYS A 23 -2.85 -25.43 6.26
N GLN A 24 -1.79 -26.04 5.75
CA GLN A 24 -0.70 -26.61 6.57
C GLN A 24 0.02 -25.55 7.41
N GLY A 25 0.11 -24.31 6.90
CA GLY A 25 0.69 -23.17 7.61
C GLY A 25 -0.27 -22.48 8.58
N ASN A 26 -1.43 -23.07 8.88
CA ASN A 26 -2.45 -22.50 9.77
C ASN A 26 -2.93 -21.09 9.36
N VAL A 27 -3.00 -20.81 8.06
CA VAL A 27 -3.61 -19.57 7.57
C VAL A 27 -5.11 -19.61 7.84
N ASP A 28 -5.67 -18.57 8.48
CA ASP A 28 -7.09 -18.53 8.84
C ASP A 28 -8.03 -18.52 7.62
N ALA A 29 -7.65 -17.75 6.60
CA ALA A 29 -8.39 -17.66 5.34
C ALA A 29 -7.51 -17.22 4.16
N ILE A 30 -7.93 -17.62 2.95
CA ILE A 30 -7.37 -17.12 1.69
C ILE A 30 -8.31 -16.13 1.01
N ILE A 31 -7.76 -15.08 0.39
CA ILE A 31 -8.53 -14.13 -0.42
C ILE A 31 -8.39 -14.55 -1.89
N VAL A 32 -9.52 -14.91 -2.52
CA VAL A 32 -9.60 -15.52 -3.86
C VAL A 32 -10.67 -14.82 -4.71
N TRP A 33 -10.72 -15.08 -6.00
CA TRP A 33 -11.82 -14.61 -6.87
C TRP A 33 -12.08 -15.59 -8.02
N ASP A 34 -11.02 -16.25 -8.50
CA ASP A 34 -11.09 -17.28 -9.53
C ASP A 34 -11.87 -18.50 -9.04
N LEU A 35 -12.85 -18.93 -9.85
CA LEU A 35 -13.76 -20.04 -9.49
C LEU A 35 -13.03 -21.36 -9.32
N ALA A 36 -11.96 -21.63 -10.09
CA ALA A 36 -11.19 -22.86 -9.93
C ALA A 36 -10.47 -22.88 -8.57
N VAL A 37 -9.99 -21.73 -8.08
CA VAL A 37 -9.37 -21.62 -6.76
C VAL A 37 -10.42 -21.75 -5.65
N ILE A 38 -11.63 -21.24 -5.86
CA ILE A 38 -12.75 -21.41 -4.92
C ILE A 38 -13.10 -22.90 -4.78
N GLU A 39 -13.21 -23.64 -5.88
CA GLU A 39 -13.47 -25.08 -5.84
C GLU A 39 -12.34 -25.87 -5.16
N ILE A 40 -11.08 -25.50 -5.40
CA ILE A 40 -9.93 -26.05 -4.68
C ILE A 40 -10.04 -25.74 -3.17
N ALA A 41 -10.38 -24.51 -2.79
CA ALA A 41 -10.52 -24.11 -1.40
C ALA A 41 -11.62 -24.91 -0.69
N LYS A 42 -12.77 -25.11 -1.36
CA LYS A 42 -13.87 -25.94 -0.85
C LYS A 42 -13.45 -27.40 -0.67
N LYS A 43 -12.81 -28.00 -1.68
CA LYS A 43 -12.28 -29.38 -1.62
C LYS A 43 -11.31 -29.56 -0.45
N GLU A 44 -10.41 -28.60 -0.26
CA GLU A 44 -9.42 -28.62 0.81
C GLU A 44 -9.98 -28.14 2.16
N LYS A 45 -11.27 -27.78 2.25
CA LYS A 45 -11.91 -27.18 3.45
C LYS A 45 -11.13 -25.96 3.98
N MET A 46 -10.56 -25.17 3.08
CA MET A 46 -9.83 -23.94 3.39
C MET A 46 -10.82 -22.76 3.39
N PRO A 47 -11.00 -22.03 4.51
CA PRO A 47 -11.84 -20.85 4.53
C PRO A 47 -11.36 -19.80 3.53
N PHE A 48 -12.30 -19.13 2.87
CA PHE A 48 -11.96 -18.13 1.86
C PHE A 48 -12.85 -16.89 1.93
N PHE A 49 -12.25 -15.78 1.50
CA PHE A 49 -12.89 -14.48 1.29
C PHE A 49 -12.83 -14.12 -0.19
N ILE A 50 -13.80 -13.34 -0.66
CA ILE A 50 -13.82 -12.87 -2.04
C ILE A 50 -13.03 -11.59 -2.18
N SER A 51 -12.11 -11.57 -3.14
CA SER A 51 -11.31 -10.42 -3.48
C SER A 51 -12.12 -9.35 -4.20
N THR A 52 -11.73 -8.09 -4.03
CA THR A 52 -12.23 -6.95 -4.82
C THR A 52 -12.09 -7.16 -6.34
N GLN A 53 -11.23 -8.09 -6.79
CA GLN A 53 -11.13 -8.48 -8.22
C GLN A 53 -12.41 -9.13 -8.78
N ALA A 54 -13.26 -9.68 -7.91
CA ALA A 54 -14.57 -10.19 -8.31
C ALA A 54 -15.59 -9.07 -8.61
N ASN A 55 -15.25 -7.79 -8.35
CA ASN A 55 -16.12 -6.64 -8.61
C ASN A 55 -17.51 -6.75 -7.95
N VAL A 56 -17.60 -7.27 -6.74
CA VAL A 56 -18.90 -7.41 -6.05
C VAL A 56 -19.46 -6.02 -5.71
N SER A 57 -20.50 -5.61 -6.44
CA SER A 57 -21.09 -4.27 -6.38
C SER A 57 -22.59 -4.25 -6.04
N ASN A 58 -23.19 -5.42 -5.81
CA ASN A 58 -24.61 -5.55 -5.50
C ASN A 58 -24.87 -6.78 -4.61
N TYR A 59 -26.01 -6.77 -3.92
CA TYR A 59 -26.37 -7.78 -2.94
C TYR A 59 -26.57 -9.18 -3.55
N LYS A 60 -27.13 -9.29 -4.77
CA LYS A 60 -27.31 -10.60 -5.44
C LYS A 60 -25.99 -11.29 -5.71
N THR A 61 -24.97 -10.52 -6.11
CA THR A 61 -23.63 -11.07 -6.33
C THR A 61 -22.97 -11.45 -5.01
N ALA A 62 -23.19 -10.68 -3.94
CA ALA A 62 -22.70 -11.02 -2.61
C ALA A 62 -23.35 -12.33 -2.09
N GLU A 63 -24.66 -12.47 -2.26
CA GLU A 63 -25.41 -13.68 -1.92
C GLU A 63 -24.95 -14.90 -2.73
N PHE A 64 -24.69 -14.74 -4.03
CA PHE A 64 -24.11 -15.82 -4.85
C PHE A 64 -22.82 -16.36 -4.25
N TYR A 65 -21.87 -15.49 -3.86
CA TYR A 65 -20.63 -15.93 -3.24
C TYR A 65 -20.81 -16.46 -1.82
N LYS A 66 -21.77 -15.95 -1.04
CA LYS A 66 -22.18 -16.55 0.24
C LYS A 66 -22.60 -18.00 0.04
N ASN A 67 -23.44 -18.28 -0.95
CA ASN A 67 -23.93 -19.63 -1.27
C ASN A 67 -22.81 -20.55 -1.77
N LEU A 68 -21.74 -20.01 -2.35
CA LEU A 68 -20.53 -20.77 -2.66
C LEU A 68 -19.67 -21.10 -1.43
N GLY A 69 -19.97 -20.53 -0.26
CA GLY A 69 -19.27 -20.77 1.00
C GLY A 69 -18.26 -19.67 1.39
N ALA A 70 -18.29 -18.50 0.75
CA ALA A 70 -17.47 -17.37 1.18
C ALA A 70 -17.83 -16.94 2.60
N ARG A 71 -16.82 -16.62 3.43
CA ARG A 71 -17.03 -16.08 4.79
C ARG A 71 -17.05 -14.56 4.86
N ARG A 72 -16.45 -13.90 3.88
CA ARG A 72 -16.35 -12.45 3.78
C ARG A 72 -16.19 -12.02 2.33
N ILE A 73 -16.66 -10.83 1.98
CA ILE A 73 -16.47 -10.24 0.67
C ILE A 73 -15.78 -8.89 0.80
N VAL A 74 -14.69 -8.72 0.06
CA VAL A 74 -14.09 -7.41 -0.19
C VAL A 74 -14.84 -6.75 -1.34
N LEU A 75 -15.65 -5.73 -1.04
CA LEU A 75 -16.50 -5.09 -2.04
C LEU A 75 -15.70 -4.33 -3.11
N ALA A 76 -16.39 -4.01 -4.22
CA ALA A 76 -15.89 -3.11 -5.24
C ALA A 76 -15.56 -1.73 -4.64
N ARG A 77 -14.53 -1.06 -5.19
CA ARG A 77 -14.03 0.22 -4.68
C ARG A 77 -14.84 1.42 -5.20
N GLU A 78 -15.77 1.17 -6.10
CA GLU A 78 -16.58 2.15 -6.80
C GLU A 78 -17.98 2.30 -6.17
N LEU A 79 -18.17 1.83 -4.94
CA LEU A 79 -19.43 1.93 -4.21
C LEU A 79 -19.47 3.16 -3.30
N THR A 80 -20.63 3.81 -3.27
CA THR A 80 -20.97 4.79 -2.23
C THR A 80 -21.22 4.10 -0.88
N LEU A 81 -21.11 4.85 0.21
CA LEU A 81 -21.40 4.33 1.55
C LEU A 81 -22.85 3.84 1.67
N LYS A 82 -23.78 4.53 1.00
CA LYS A 82 -25.19 4.14 0.91
C LYS A 82 -25.35 2.77 0.24
N GLN A 83 -24.66 2.54 -0.88
CA GLN A 83 -24.71 1.24 -1.57
C GLN A 83 -24.05 0.13 -0.75
N VAL A 84 -22.94 0.41 -0.06
CA VAL A 84 -22.32 -0.56 0.86
C VAL A 84 -23.31 -0.98 1.95
N LYS A 85 -23.99 0.01 2.57
CA LYS A 85 -25.03 -0.25 3.57
C LYS A 85 -26.19 -1.07 3.00
N GLU A 86 -26.67 -0.75 1.80
CA GLU A 86 -27.74 -1.52 1.15
C GLU A 86 -27.36 -3.00 0.93
N ILE A 87 -26.11 -3.27 0.55
CA ILE A 87 -25.62 -4.64 0.42
C ILE A 87 -25.57 -5.34 1.79
N LYS A 88 -25.05 -4.65 2.82
CA LYS A 88 -24.95 -5.20 4.18
C LYS A 88 -26.33 -5.53 4.76
N ASP A 89 -27.30 -4.64 4.58
CA ASP A 89 -28.66 -4.81 5.10
C ASP A 89 -29.41 -5.98 4.42
N LYS A 90 -28.98 -6.41 3.21
CA LYS A 90 -29.61 -7.50 2.43
C LYS A 90 -28.90 -8.83 2.52
N VAL A 91 -27.64 -8.88 2.95
CA VAL A 91 -26.83 -10.10 2.98
C VAL A 91 -26.17 -10.26 4.33
N ASP A 92 -26.55 -11.31 5.05
CA ASP A 92 -25.88 -11.73 6.27
C ASP A 92 -24.53 -12.38 5.95
N LEU A 93 -23.52 -11.55 5.73
CA LEU A 93 -22.14 -11.92 5.45
C LEU A 93 -21.20 -10.81 5.94
N GLU A 94 -19.97 -11.14 6.30
CA GLU A 94 -18.97 -10.12 6.59
C GLU A 94 -18.59 -9.34 5.32
N ILE A 95 -18.54 -8.03 5.45
CA ILE A 95 -18.16 -7.09 4.39
C ILE A 95 -16.86 -6.39 4.79
N GLU A 96 -15.92 -6.39 3.85
CA GLU A 96 -14.67 -5.66 3.94
C GLU A 96 -14.58 -4.59 2.85
N THR A 97 -14.12 -3.40 3.21
CA THR A 97 -13.96 -2.31 2.26
C THR A 97 -12.59 -1.65 2.41
N PHE A 98 -12.06 -1.12 1.32
CA PHE A 98 -10.85 -0.30 1.39
C PHE A 98 -11.15 1.02 2.10
N VAL A 99 -10.30 1.41 3.04
CA VAL A 99 -10.43 2.69 3.77
C VAL A 99 -9.23 3.61 3.54
N HIS A 100 -8.10 3.06 3.08
CA HIS A 100 -6.89 3.84 2.86
C HIS A 100 -5.99 3.27 1.76
N GLY A 101 -5.30 4.19 1.07
CA GLY A 101 -4.21 3.88 0.15
C GLY A 101 -4.58 4.05 -1.32
N ALA A 102 -3.78 3.48 -2.21
CA ALA A 102 -3.84 3.88 -3.61
C ALA A 102 -5.13 3.46 -4.34
N MET A 103 -5.82 4.43 -4.93
CA MET A 103 -6.91 4.21 -5.87
C MET A 103 -6.38 3.95 -7.28
N CYS A 104 -7.11 3.09 -8.02
CA CYS A 104 -6.84 2.87 -9.44
C CYS A 104 -7.66 3.87 -10.26
N VAL A 105 -7.16 4.24 -11.44
CA VAL A 105 -7.96 4.97 -12.44
C VAL A 105 -8.95 4.08 -13.18
N ALA A 106 -8.74 2.76 -13.10
CA ALA A 106 -9.61 1.78 -13.72
C ALA A 106 -10.45 1.07 -12.66
N ILE A 107 -11.70 0.78 -13.02
CA ILE A 107 -12.68 0.10 -12.16
C ILE A 107 -12.11 -1.25 -11.66
N SER A 108 -11.99 -1.36 -10.34
CA SER A 108 -11.46 -2.50 -9.58
C SER A 108 -10.15 -3.09 -10.13
N GLY A 109 -9.28 -2.24 -10.72
CA GLY A 109 -7.95 -2.65 -11.17
C GLY A 109 -7.89 -3.36 -12.53
N ARG A 110 -9.01 -3.42 -13.27
CA ARG A 110 -9.07 -3.93 -14.65
C ARG A 110 -8.49 -2.89 -15.62
N CYS A 111 -7.17 -2.79 -15.63
CA CYS A 111 -6.42 -1.81 -16.43
C CYS A 111 -5.53 -2.53 -17.45
N ILE A 112 -5.74 -2.25 -18.74
CA ILE A 112 -4.90 -2.81 -19.82
C ILE A 112 -3.62 -2.00 -20.06
N LEU A 113 -3.54 -0.77 -19.53
CA LEU A 113 -2.45 0.17 -19.83
C LEU A 113 -1.06 -0.39 -19.50
N SER A 114 -0.91 -1.06 -18.35
CA SER A 114 0.36 -1.66 -17.93
C SER A 114 0.74 -2.89 -18.76
N ALA A 115 -0.26 -3.67 -19.21
CA ALA A 115 -0.02 -4.81 -20.07
C ALA A 115 0.42 -4.35 -21.47
N TYR A 116 -0.27 -3.35 -22.02
CA TYR A 116 0.03 -2.78 -23.33
C TYR A 116 1.43 -2.17 -23.39
N LEU A 117 1.80 -1.32 -22.42
CA LEU A 117 3.07 -0.59 -22.46
C LEU A 117 4.29 -1.41 -22.06
N PHE A 118 4.13 -2.40 -21.17
CA PHE A 118 5.26 -3.06 -20.51
C PHE A 118 5.15 -4.59 -20.45
N GLY A 119 4.12 -5.20 -21.05
CA GLY A 119 3.86 -6.63 -20.92
C GLY A 119 3.52 -7.08 -19.50
N LYS A 120 3.15 -6.16 -18.60
CA LYS A 120 2.95 -6.42 -17.17
C LYS A 120 1.49 -6.25 -16.75
N SER A 121 0.75 -7.36 -16.68
CA SER A 121 -0.68 -7.37 -16.32
C SER A 121 -0.94 -6.97 -14.86
N SER A 122 -1.88 -6.04 -14.64
CA SER A 122 -2.33 -5.66 -13.29
C SER A 122 -3.08 -6.79 -12.59
N ASN A 123 -3.83 -7.60 -13.34
CA ASN A 123 -4.63 -8.71 -12.82
C ASN A 123 -3.76 -9.92 -12.40
N CYS A 124 -2.49 -9.94 -12.81
CA CYS A 124 -1.48 -10.90 -12.34
C CYS A 124 -0.55 -10.30 -11.27
N GLY A 125 -0.93 -9.15 -10.68
CA GLY A 125 -0.12 -8.47 -9.65
C GLY A 125 1.15 -7.79 -10.17
N ALA A 126 1.36 -7.72 -11.48
CA ALA A 126 2.60 -7.22 -12.09
C ALA A 126 2.58 -5.73 -12.45
N CYS A 127 1.47 -5.02 -12.20
CA CYS A 127 1.28 -3.61 -12.61
C CYS A 127 2.53 -2.73 -12.43
N ALA A 128 2.99 -2.12 -13.53
CA ALA A 128 4.13 -1.21 -13.56
C ALA A 128 3.75 0.24 -13.24
N GLN A 129 2.46 0.48 -12.93
CA GLN A 129 1.91 1.78 -12.52
C GLN A 129 2.16 2.92 -13.54
N PRO A 130 1.94 2.72 -14.87
CA PRO A 130 2.09 3.79 -15.87
C PRO A 130 1.25 5.02 -15.56
N CYS A 131 0.05 4.84 -15.01
CA CYS A 131 -0.87 5.93 -14.65
C CYS A 131 -0.29 6.93 -13.64
N ARG A 132 0.78 6.56 -12.91
CA ARG A 132 1.44 7.43 -11.92
C ARG A 132 2.61 8.25 -12.48
N LYS A 133 2.95 8.04 -13.76
CA LYS A 133 4.02 8.75 -14.47
C LYS A 133 3.50 10.03 -15.13
N SER A 134 4.43 10.87 -15.57
CA SER A 134 4.12 12.03 -16.41
C SER A 134 3.83 11.61 -17.85
N TRP A 135 2.80 12.23 -18.43
CA TRP A 135 2.33 11.95 -19.79
C TRP A 135 2.10 13.26 -20.55
N LYS A 136 2.36 13.23 -21.86
CA LYS A 136 1.88 14.23 -22.82
C LYS A 136 0.65 13.67 -23.53
N LEU A 137 -0.36 14.50 -23.76
CA LEU A 137 -1.55 14.12 -24.53
C LEU A 137 -1.41 14.70 -25.93
N ILE A 138 -1.36 13.82 -26.93
CA ILE A 138 -1.19 14.18 -28.33
C ILE A 138 -2.32 13.48 -29.10
N ASP A 139 -3.10 14.23 -29.89
CA ASP A 139 -4.13 13.62 -30.74
C ASP A 139 -3.54 12.99 -32.01
N SER A 140 -4.40 12.37 -32.83
CA SER A 140 -4.00 11.75 -34.09
C SER A 140 -3.50 12.74 -35.15
N LYS A 141 -3.73 14.04 -34.96
CA LYS A 141 -3.27 15.11 -35.86
C LYS A 141 -1.96 15.74 -35.37
N GLY A 142 -1.41 15.27 -34.24
CA GLY A 142 -0.17 15.77 -33.67
C GLY A 142 -0.36 17.01 -32.79
N ASN A 143 -1.58 17.41 -32.46
CA ASN A 143 -1.80 18.52 -31.54
C ASN A 143 -1.46 18.05 -30.12
N GLU A 144 -0.43 18.67 -29.53
CA GLU A 144 -0.11 18.47 -28.11
C GLU A 144 -1.05 19.35 -27.28
N PHE A 145 -1.85 18.71 -26.42
CA PHE A 145 -2.71 19.42 -25.47
C PHE A 145 -1.88 19.78 -24.25
N GLU A 146 -1.76 21.08 -23.97
CA GLU A 146 -1.08 21.55 -22.77
C GLU A 146 -1.89 21.14 -21.53
N THR A 147 -1.43 20.10 -20.85
CA THR A 147 -2.08 19.64 -19.63
C THR A 147 -1.76 20.54 -18.44
N GLN A 148 -0.88 21.54 -18.55
CA GLN A 148 -0.41 22.37 -17.42
C GLN A 148 0.06 21.53 -16.22
N GLY A 149 0.65 20.36 -16.49
CA GLY A 149 1.04 19.40 -15.45
C GLY A 149 -0.10 18.58 -14.86
N LYS A 150 -1.35 18.74 -15.33
CA LYS A 150 -2.55 18.02 -14.86
C LYS A 150 -2.46 16.54 -15.24
N TYR A 151 -2.05 15.72 -14.28
CA TYR A 151 -2.01 14.28 -14.42
C TYR A 151 -3.44 13.69 -14.42
N PHE A 152 -4.03 13.52 -15.60
CA PHE A 152 -5.39 12.96 -15.76
C PHE A 152 -5.50 11.48 -15.35
N LEU A 153 -4.37 10.76 -15.23
CA LEU A 153 -4.33 9.37 -14.80
C LEU A 153 -3.89 9.17 -13.33
N ASN A 154 -3.72 10.25 -12.56
CA ASN A 154 -3.13 10.17 -11.21
C ASN A 154 -4.19 10.32 -10.12
N ALA A 155 -4.95 9.24 -9.87
CA ALA A 155 -5.90 9.22 -8.76
C ALA A 155 -5.21 9.46 -7.41
N LYS A 156 -5.83 10.33 -6.58
CA LYS A 156 -5.46 10.52 -5.18
C LYS A 156 -5.60 9.23 -4.39
N ASP A 157 -4.92 9.15 -3.26
CA ASP A 157 -5.07 8.00 -2.37
C ASP A 157 -6.39 8.14 -1.58
N LEU A 158 -7.07 7.02 -1.37
CA LEU A 158 -8.25 6.95 -0.51
C LEU A 158 -7.83 7.23 0.94
N CYS A 159 -8.63 8.01 1.66
CA CYS A 159 -8.49 8.17 3.11
C CYS A 159 -9.85 8.44 3.74
N MET A 160 -10.34 7.49 4.53
CA MET A 160 -11.62 7.56 5.23
C MET A 160 -11.46 7.74 6.74
N ILE A 161 -10.29 8.19 7.21
CA ILE A 161 -9.96 8.26 8.65
C ILE A 161 -10.95 9.15 9.44
N GLU A 162 -11.45 10.21 8.80
CA GLU A 162 -12.42 11.14 9.40
C GLU A 162 -13.82 10.56 9.51
N PHE A 163 -14.09 9.51 8.72
CA PHE A 163 -15.41 8.91 8.53
C PHE A 163 -15.50 7.50 9.11
N VAL A 164 -14.55 7.12 9.98
CA VAL A 164 -14.56 5.83 10.67
C VAL A 164 -15.88 5.57 11.40
N PRO A 165 -16.49 6.54 12.12
CA PRO A 165 -17.80 6.34 12.73
C PRO A 165 -18.89 5.97 11.72
N GLU A 166 -18.93 6.65 10.57
CA GLU A 166 -19.90 6.42 9.50
C GLU A 166 -19.71 5.07 8.83
N LEU A 167 -18.45 4.65 8.63
CA LEU A 167 -18.11 3.33 8.10
C LEU A 167 -18.60 2.22 9.04
N ILE A 168 -18.37 2.35 10.35
CA ILE A 168 -18.84 1.39 11.36
C ILE A 168 -20.37 1.37 11.39
N LYS A 169 -21.02 2.54 11.39
CA LYS A 169 -22.49 2.66 11.35
C LYS A 169 -23.10 2.05 10.09
N ALA A 170 -22.37 2.05 8.97
CA ALA A 170 -22.80 1.38 7.74
C ALA A 170 -22.73 -0.16 7.82
N GLY A 171 -22.22 -0.73 8.92
CA GLY A 171 -22.14 -2.17 9.15
C GLY A 171 -20.95 -2.84 8.47
N ILE A 172 -19.89 -2.09 8.16
CA ILE A 172 -18.65 -2.65 7.59
C ILE A 172 -17.89 -3.40 8.71
N ASP A 173 -17.68 -4.69 8.52
CA ASP A 173 -17.06 -5.56 9.53
C ASP A 173 -15.52 -5.50 9.53
N SER A 174 -14.92 -5.15 8.38
CA SER A 174 -13.47 -5.10 8.26
C SER A 174 -12.95 -3.96 7.37
N PHE A 175 -11.90 -3.29 7.85
CA PHE A 175 -11.23 -2.21 7.13
C PHE A 175 -9.97 -2.71 6.44
N LYS A 176 -9.87 -2.43 5.13
CA LYS A 176 -8.73 -2.82 4.31
C LYS A 176 -7.85 -1.62 3.97
N ILE A 177 -6.55 -1.79 4.16
CA ILE A 177 -5.53 -0.80 3.79
C ILE A 177 -4.73 -1.34 2.60
N GLU A 178 -4.56 -0.53 1.55
CA GLU A 178 -3.73 -0.86 0.39
C GLU A 178 -2.24 -0.63 0.71
N GLY A 179 -1.58 -1.67 1.20
CA GLY A 179 -0.17 -1.68 1.58
C GLY A 179 0.80 -2.22 0.53
N ARG A 180 0.33 -2.63 -0.66
CA ARG A 180 1.21 -3.29 -1.63
C ARG A 180 2.30 -2.35 -2.15
N ARG A 181 3.56 -2.82 -2.11
CA ARG A 181 4.76 -2.02 -2.43
C ARG A 181 4.90 -0.75 -1.57
N ARG A 182 4.42 -0.81 -0.33
CA ARG A 182 4.65 0.22 0.67
C ARG A 182 5.70 -0.27 1.65
N ASP A 183 6.45 0.68 2.19
CA ASP A 183 7.46 0.38 3.19
C ASP A 183 6.82 0.07 4.55
N PRO A 184 7.56 -0.58 5.47
CA PRO A 184 7.09 -0.86 6.82
C PRO A 184 6.61 0.38 7.62
N LYS A 185 7.15 1.59 7.38
CA LYS A 185 6.70 2.81 8.07
C LYS A 185 5.29 3.18 7.63
N TYR A 186 4.99 3.14 6.34
CA TYR A 186 3.64 3.33 5.81
C TYR A 186 2.66 2.34 6.42
N ILE A 187 3.00 1.05 6.44
CA ILE A 187 2.12 0.01 7.01
C ILE A 187 1.86 0.26 8.50
N ARG A 188 2.91 0.54 9.28
CA ARG A 188 2.80 0.83 10.71
C ARG A 188 1.94 2.07 10.97
N THR A 189 2.23 3.19 10.30
CA THR A 189 1.51 4.45 10.51
C THR A 189 0.04 4.32 10.13
N THR A 190 -0.25 3.78 8.95
CA THR A 190 -1.64 3.62 8.50
C THR A 190 -2.43 2.66 9.39
N ALA A 191 -1.88 1.49 9.72
CA ALA A 191 -2.55 0.55 10.62
C ALA A 191 -2.78 1.15 12.02
N LYS A 192 -1.78 1.82 12.60
CA LYS A 192 -1.89 2.51 13.90
C LYS A 192 -3.01 3.54 13.88
N CYS A 193 -3.01 4.48 12.92
CA CYS A 193 -4.01 5.55 12.86
C CYS A 193 -5.43 4.99 12.76
N TYR A 194 -5.67 3.99 11.90
CA TYR A 194 -7.00 3.39 11.78
C TYR A 194 -7.40 2.56 13.01
N ARG A 195 -6.46 1.86 13.66
CA ARG A 195 -6.73 1.16 14.91
C ARG A 195 -7.14 2.14 16.01
N GLU A 196 -6.36 3.20 16.21
CA GLU A 196 -6.66 4.26 17.18
C GLU A 196 -8.01 4.94 16.89
N ALA A 197 -8.35 5.15 15.61
CA ALA A 197 -9.63 5.72 15.21
C ALA A 197 -10.82 4.80 15.54
N VAL A 198 -10.68 3.49 15.28
CA VAL A 198 -11.71 2.51 15.63
C VAL A 198 -11.85 2.40 17.15
N ASP A 199 -10.74 2.34 17.90
CA ASP A 199 -10.76 2.33 19.37
C ASP A 199 -11.40 3.60 19.94
N ALA A 200 -11.08 4.76 19.37
CA ALA A 200 -11.66 6.03 19.79
C ALA A 200 -13.18 6.07 19.55
N HIS A 201 -13.67 5.46 18.46
CA HIS A 201 -15.11 5.35 18.20
C HIS A 201 -15.81 4.51 19.28
N PHE A 202 -15.34 3.29 19.54
CA PHE A 202 -15.97 2.41 20.54
C PHE A 202 -15.83 2.92 21.98
N ASN A 203 -14.78 3.68 22.28
CA ASN A 203 -14.59 4.32 23.58
C ASN A 203 -15.26 5.69 23.71
N ASN A 204 -16.04 6.14 22.72
CA ASN A 204 -16.68 7.47 22.69
C ASN A 204 -15.69 8.65 22.86
N THR A 205 -14.44 8.50 22.39
CA THR A 205 -13.40 9.53 22.43
C THR A 205 -12.93 9.95 21.04
N PHE A 206 -13.73 9.70 20.01
CA PHE A 206 -13.46 10.13 18.64
C PHE A 206 -13.74 11.63 18.49
N THR A 207 -12.69 12.44 18.30
CA THR A 207 -12.79 13.90 18.25
C THR A 207 -12.10 14.47 17.02
N LYS A 208 -12.49 15.69 16.61
CA LYS A 208 -11.85 16.41 15.50
C LYS A 208 -10.35 16.61 15.70
N GLU A 209 -9.91 16.83 16.95
CA GLU A 209 -8.49 16.98 17.28
C GLU A 209 -7.68 15.71 16.96
N LYS A 210 -8.19 14.53 17.37
CA LYS A 210 -7.55 13.25 17.04
C LYS A 210 -7.53 13.01 15.54
N VAL A 211 -8.62 13.35 14.84
CA VAL A 211 -8.69 13.26 13.37
C VAL A 211 -7.59 14.10 12.71
N LEU A 212 -7.40 15.35 13.15
CA LEU A 212 -6.33 16.22 12.64
C LEU A 212 -4.95 15.64 12.91
N LYS A 213 -4.73 15.07 14.09
CA LYS A 213 -3.48 14.37 14.44
C LYS A 213 -3.21 13.18 13.52
N TRP A 214 -4.19 12.29 13.32
CA TRP A 214 -4.03 11.14 12.42
C TRP A 214 -3.79 11.58 10.98
N LYS A 215 -4.52 12.59 10.48
CA LYS A 215 -4.28 13.13 9.13
C LYS A 215 -2.86 13.67 8.97
N LYS A 216 -2.33 14.35 9.99
CA LYS A 216 -0.94 14.82 9.98
C LYS A 216 0.03 13.63 9.88
N GLU A 217 -0.13 12.60 10.70
CA GLU A 217 0.71 11.39 10.65
C GLU A 217 0.60 10.67 9.28
N LEU A 218 -0.61 10.57 8.71
CA LEU A 218 -0.84 9.95 7.40
C LEU A 218 -0.22 10.76 6.24
N LEU A 219 -0.13 12.08 6.36
CA LEU A 219 0.53 12.94 5.37
C LEU A 219 2.07 12.79 5.36
N GLU A 220 2.66 12.27 6.44
CA GLU A 220 4.11 12.07 6.56
C GLU A 220 4.61 10.81 5.83
N VAL A 221 3.73 9.85 5.55
CA VAL A 221 4.03 8.65 4.76
C VAL A 221 3.60 8.82 3.31
N TYR A 222 4.07 7.95 2.42
CA TYR A 222 3.76 8.04 0.98
C TYR A 222 2.26 8.25 0.76
N ASN A 223 1.89 9.30 0.05
CA ASN A 223 0.52 9.54 -0.38
C ASN A 223 0.51 10.42 -1.63
N ARG A 224 -0.60 10.46 -2.36
CA ARG A 224 -0.77 11.35 -3.54
C ARG A 224 -1.84 12.40 -3.28
N GLY A 225 -1.91 12.89 -2.05
CA GLY A 225 -3.07 13.59 -1.53
C GLY A 225 -4.21 12.61 -1.24
N PHE A 226 -5.23 13.09 -0.54
CA PHE A 226 -6.34 12.28 -0.09
C PHE A 226 -7.65 12.66 -0.79
N SER A 227 -8.48 11.65 -1.03
CA SER A 227 -9.90 11.79 -1.35
C SER A 227 -10.72 10.70 -0.63
N THR A 228 -12.03 10.87 -0.63
CA THR A 228 -12.97 9.87 -0.10
C THR A 228 -13.33 8.80 -1.13
N GLY A 229 -12.69 8.81 -2.31
CA GLY A 229 -13.06 7.94 -3.42
C GLY A 229 -14.56 8.03 -3.73
N PHE A 230 -15.20 6.88 -3.91
CA PHE A 230 -16.61 6.81 -4.30
C PHE A 230 -17.59 6.89 -3.13
N TYR A 231 -17.11 6.92 -1.87
CA TYR A 231 -17.97 6.78 -0.69
C TYR A 231 -19.08 7.84 -0.59
N PHE A 232 -18.85 9.04 -1.12
CA PHE A 232 -19.80 10.16 -1.08
C PHE A 232 -20.24 10.63 -2.47
N GLY A 233 -20.16 9.76 -3.47
CA GLY A 233 -20.50 10.07 -4.87
C GLY A 233 -19.36 9.78 -5.82
N GLU A 234 -19.57 10.05 -7.10
CA GLU A 234 -18.53 9.86 -8.12
C GLU A 234 -17.41 10.91 -7.93
N PRO A 235 -16.13 10.49 -7.91
CA PRO A 235 -15.01 11.42 -7.80
C PRO A 235 -14.95 12.32 -9.04
N GLY A 236 -15.01 13.62 -8.82
CA GLY A 236 -14.72 14.63 -9.81
C GLY A 236 -13.23 14.97 -9.86
N LYS A 237 -12.95 16.23 -10.21
CA LYS A 237 -11.59 16.78 -10.30
C LYS A 237 -10.82 16.65 -8.98
N GLU A 238 -11.49 16.78 -7.84
CA GLU A 238 -10.91 16.64 -6.51
C GLU A 238 -10.36 15.24 -6.20
N GLY A 239 -10.82 14.20 -6.90
CA GLY A 239 -10.30 12.83 -6.80
C GLY A 239 -8.96 12.60 -7.54
N ILE A 240 -8.50 13.59 -8.31
CA ILE A 240 -7.30 13.50 -9.15
C ILE A 240 -6.21 14.44 -8.62
N SER A 241 -4.97 13.95 -8.54
CA SER A 241 -3.80 14.77 -8.18
C SER A 241 -3.26 15.47 -9.42
N TYR A 242 -3.78 16.66 -9.69
CA TYR A 242 -3.43 17.44 -10.86
C TYR A 242 -2.06 18.12 -10.79
N ASN A 243 -1.65 18.62 -9.62
CA ASN A 243 -0.51 19.53 -9.58
C ASN A 243 0.83 18.83 -9.30
N LYS A 244 0.81 17.58 -8.84
CA LYS A 244 2.02 16.80 -8.53
C LYS A 244 1.85 15.33 -8.96
N ALA A 245 2.85 14.84 -9.70
CA ALA A 245 3.01 13.41 -9.96
C ALA A 245 3.49 12.72 -8.70
N ASP A 246 3.10 11.45 -8.56
CA ASP A 246 3.63 10.57 -7.55
C ASP A 246 3.48 11.12 -6.10
N ASN A 247 4.44 10.86 -5.22
CA ASN A 247 4.35 11.13 -3.79
C ASN A 247 4.33 12.64 -3.45
N VAL A 248 3.39 13.07 -2.62
CA VAL A 248 3.31 14.44 -2.08
C VAL A 248 3.76 14.55 -0.62
N SER A 249 4.17 13.44 0.02
CA SER A 249 4.67 13.46 1.40
C SER A 249 5.88 14.39 1.54
N LYS A 250 6.02 15.01 2.71
CA LYS A 250 7.08 15.98 3.03
C LYS A 250 8.50 15.44 2.81
N TYR A 251 8.72 14.13 2.91
CA TYR A 251 10.04 13.52 2.81
C TYR A 251 10.22 12.69 1.54
N GLU A 252 11.43 12.70 1.00
CA GLU A 252 11.92 11.83 -0.05
C GLU A 252 13.03 10.93 0.51
N LYS A 253 12.98 9.65 0.14
CA LYS A 253 14.07 8.71 0.41
C LYS A 253 15.08 8.78 -0.71
N VAL A 254 16.31 9.16 -0.38
CA VAL A 254 17.42 9.18 -1.33
C VAL A 254 18.38 8.05 -0.97
N LEU A 255 18.56 7.08 -1.87
CA LEU A 255 19.54 6.00 -1.69
C LEU A 255 20.94 6.62 -1.62
N ILE A 256 21.68 6.35 -0.55
CA ILE A 256 23.04 6.86 -0.36
C ILE A 256 24.08 5.75 -0.50
N GLY A 257 23.73 4.51 -0.12
CA GLY A 257 24.68 3.41 -0.04
C GLY A 257 24.06 2.10 0.42
N HIS A 258 24.91 1.16 0.83
CA HIS A 258 24.52 -0.13 1.39
C HIS A 258 25.46 -0.54 2.52
N ILE A 259 24.97 -1.41 3.41
CA ILE A 259 25.77 -2.01 4.47
C ILE A 259 26.76 -3.02 3.88
N THR A 260 28.05 -2.83 4.15
CA THR A 260 29.11 -3.78 3.75
C THR A 260 29.43 -4.77 4.87
N HIS A 261 29.33 -4.31 6.12
CA HIS A 261 29.61 -5.15 7.29
C HIS A 261 28.85 -4.66 8.53
N TYR A 262 28.60 -5.56 9.49
CA TYR A 262 28.01 -5.22 10.79
C TYR A 262 28.78 -5.91 11.93
N TYR A 263 29.23 -5.10 12.89
CA TYR A 263 29.92 -5.52 14.12
C TYR A 263 28.91 -5.63 15.27
N PRO A 264 28.44 -6.83 15.62
CA PRO A 264 27.35 -7.01 16.57
C PRO A 264 27.70 -6.61 18.01
N LYS A 265 28.96 -6.81 18.43
CA LYS A 265 29.39 -6.51 19.82
C LYS A 265 29.27 -5.03 20.18
N ILE A 266 29.49 -4.15 19.21
CA ILE A 266 29.52 -2.69 19.41
C ILE A 266 28.37 -1.97 18.69
N ASN A 267 27.51 -2.72 18.00
CA ASN A 267 26.41 -2.21 17.18
C ASN A 267 26.86 -1.18 16.13
N VAL A 268 27.94 -1.48 15.41
CA VAL A 268 28.47 -0.60 14.36
C VAL A 268 28.29 -1.25 12.99
N ALA A 269 27.81 -0.49 12.02
CA ALA A 269 27.69 -0.91 10.64
C ALA A 269 28.65 -0.11 9.75
N LEU A 270 29.33 -0.78 8.84
CA LEU A 270 30.06 -0.15 7.74
C LEU A 270 29.10 0.11 6.59
N VAL A 271 29.12 1.33 6.06
CA VAL A 271 28.24 1.80 5.00
C VAL A 271 29.10 2.33 3.86
N ASN A 272 28.97 1.71 2.69
CA ASN A 272 29.59 2.21 1.47
C ASN A 272 28.66 3.22 0.78
N LEU A 273 29.05 4.50 0.75
CA LEU A 273 28.28 5.62 0.22
C LEU A 273 28.36 5.72 -1.31
N LYS A 274 27.94 4.68 -2.02
CA LYS A 274 28.05 4.56 -3.48
C LYS A 274 27.32 5.66 -4.28
N HIS A 275 26.23 6.19 -3.74
CA HIS A 275 25.32 7.07 -4.50
C HIS A 275 25.43 8.53 -4.10
N LYS A 276 25.57 8.82 -2.80
CA LYS A 276 25.62 10.19 -2.27
C LYS A 276 26.33 10.23 -0.92
N GLY A 277 26.96 11.36 -0.61
CA GLY A 277 27.54 11.62 0.71
C GLY A 277 26.48 11.79 1.83
N LEU A 278 26.95 11.79 3.07
CA LEU A 278 26.14 11.91 4.29
C LEU A 278 26.78 12.92 5.25
N SER A 279 25.95 13.70 5.95
CA SER A 279 26.38 14.55 7.06
C SER A 279 25.73 14.12 8.36
N LEU A 280 26.35 14.49 9.48
CA LEU A 280 25.78 14.26 10.82
C LEU A 280 24.40 14.92 10.99
N ASN A 281 23.67 14.41 11.97
CA ASN A 281 22.34 14.86 12.37
C ASN A 281 21.28 14.70 11.27
N LYS A 282 21.54 13.84 10.29
CA LYS A 282 20.55 13.41 9.30
C LYS A 282 19.87 12.13 9.76
N THR A 283 18.57 12.05 9.51
CA THR A 283 17.80 10.81 9.68
C THR A 283 18.07 9.90 8.49
N ILE A 284 18.59 8.72 8.77
CA ILE A 284 18.75 7.66 7.79
C ILE A 284 17.68 6.59 7.99
N GLN A 285 17.47 5.82 6.92
CA GLN A 285 16.63 4.65 6.91
C GLN A 285 17.40 3.47 6.32
N ILE A 286 17.47 2.36 7.05
CA ILE A 286 18.15 1.14 6.61
C ILE A 286 17.08 0.08 6.31
N GLU A 287 17.09 -0.44 5.08
CA GLU A 287 16.08 -1.39 4.59
C GLU A 287 16.72 -2.62 3.96
N GLY A 288 16.23 -3.79 4.34
CA GLY A 288 16.55 -5.06 3.69
C GLY A 288 15.49 -6.11 4.00
N ASN A 289 15.74 -7.35 3.59
CA ASN A 289 14.75 -8.43 3.72
C ASN A 289 14.29 -8.68 5.16
N LYS A 290 15.13 -8.38 6.14
CA LYS A 290 14.89 -8.59 7.58
C LYS A 290 15.11 -7.32 8.41
N THR A 291 15.33 -6.18 7.76
CA THR A 291 15.76 -4.94 8.40
C THR A 291 14.87 -3.79 8.01
N PHE A 292 14.41 -3.06 9.01
CA PHE A 292 13.81 -1.75 8.84
C PHE A 292 14.14 -0.87 10.04
N ILE A 293 15.06 0.07 9.86
CA ILE A 293 15.52 0.98 10.92
C ILE A 293 15.38 2.40 10.41
N GLU A 294 14.90 3.29 11.27
CA GLU A 294 14.95 4.75 11.07
C GLU A 294 15.66 5.35 12.29
N GLN A 295 16.72 6.13 12.07
CA GLN A 295 17.50 6.75 13.14
C GLN A 295 18.24 8.00 12.69
N THR A 296 18.46 8.92 13.61
CA THR A 296 19.37 10.05 13.41
C THR A 296 20.81 9.62 13.61
N ILE A 297 21.69 10.04 12.70
CA ILE A 297 23.11 9.75 12.79
C ILE A 297 23.81 10.80 13.64
N ASN A 298 24.13 10.41 14.88
CA ASN A 298 24.78 11.29 15.85
C ASN A 298 26.32 11.21 15.78
N SER A 299 26.88 10.14 15.21
CA SER A 299 28.31 9.97 15.02
C SER A 299 28.63 9.14 13.78
N MET A 300 29.70 9.51 13.07
CA MET A 300 30.28 8.77 11.95
C MET A 300 31.79 8.72 12.12
N GLU A 301 32.39 7.60 11.76
CA GLU A 301 33.84 7.43 11.74
C GLU A 301 34.32 6.95 10.36
N MET A 302 35.50 7.40 9.96
CA MET A 302 36.21 6.92 8.78
C MET A 302 37.67 6.74 9.16
N GLN A 303 38.24 5.55 8.92
CA GLN A 303 39.61 5.21 9.31
C GLN A 303 39.93 5.57 10.78
N HIS A 304 39.05 5.20 11.71
CA HIS A 304 39.15 5.46 13.16
C HIS A 304 39.15 6.95 13.57
N LYS A 305 38.79 7.87 12.66
CA LYS A 305 38.63 9.30 12.96
C LYS A 305 37.16 9.69 12.86
N LYS A 306 36.68 10.46 13.84
CA LYS A 306 35.32 11.03 13.81
C LYS A 306 35.21 12.04 12.67
N VAL A 307 34.18 11.89 11.85
CA VAL A 307 33.91 12.77 10.71
C VAL A 307 32.51 13.37 10.81
N LYS A 308 32.37 14.63 10.39
CA LYS A 308 31.07 15.31 10.33
C LYS A 308 30.37 15.13 8.99
N ILE A 309 31.14 14.91 7.93
CA ILE A 309 30.70 14.83 6.54
C ILE A 309 31.51 13.71 5.88
N ALA A 310 30.83 12.88 5.10
CA ALA A 310 31.42 11.89 4.22
C ALA A 310 30.89 12.08 2.79
N LYS A 311 31.74 11.87 1.80
CA LYS A 311 31.48 12.07 0.37
C LYS A 311 31.02 10.77 -0.29
N LYS A 312 30.49 10.91 -1.50
CA LYS A 312 30.18 9.78 -2.37
C LYS A 312 31.46 8.98 -2.65
N GLY A 313 31.38 7.66 -2.54
CA GLY A 313 32.48 6.72 -2.75
C GLY A 313 33.27 6.38 -1.48
N GLU A 314 33.00 7.06 -0.36
CA GLU A 314 33.63 6.77 0.92
C GLU A 314 32.88 5.67 1.69
N GLU A 315 33.62 4.96 2.56
CA GLU A 315 33.03 4.02 3.51
C GLU A 315 33.11 4.61 4.92
N ILE A 316 31.96 4.58 5.63
CA ILE A 316 31.84 5.11 6.98
C ILE A 316 31.37 4.03 7.94
N ALA A 317 31.81 4.13 9.20
CA ALA A 317 31.28 3.39 10.32
C ALA A 317 30.23 4.22 11.06
N ILE A 318 29.04 3.66 11.26
CA ILE A 318 27.94 4.29 12.01
C ILE A 318 27.43 3.36 13.10
N LYS A 319 27.03 3.92 14.24
CA LYS A 319 26.31 3.16 15.27
C LYS A 319 24.87 2.95 14.83
N VAL A 320 24.37 1.72 14.92
CA VAL A 320 23.00 1.36 14.55
C VAL A 320 22.21 0.85 15.77
N ASN A 321 20.93 1.16 15.84
CA ASN A 321 20.11 0.85 17.02
C ASN A 321 19.60 -0.60 17.05
N LYS A 322 19.71 -1.32 15.93
CA LYS A 322 19.30 -2.73 15.80
C LYS A 322 20.27 -3.45 14.87
N LYS A 323 20.23 -4.79 14.90
CA LYS A 323 20.96 -5.65 13.96
C LYS A 323 20.61 -5.29 12.52
N VAL A 324 21.65 -5.14 11.69
CA VAL A 324 21.56 -4.97 10.24
C VAL A 324 22.33 -6.09 9.55
N PHE A 325 22.13 -6.24 8.24
CA PHE A 325 22.75 -7.28 7.44
C PHE A 325 23.47 -6.69 6.23
N ASN A 326 24.44 -7.44 5.71
CA ASN A 326 25.15 -7.06 4.50
C ASN A 326 24.17 -6.88 3.34
N ASN A 327 24.42 -5.86 2.52
CA ASN A 327 23.59 -5.41 1.40
C ASN A 327 22.24 -4.78 1.81
N ASP A 328 21.98 -4.54 3.09
CA ASP A 328 20.87 -3.65 3.47
C ASP A 328 21.10 -2.27 2.85
N ASN A 329 20.09 -1.73 2.17
CA ASN A 329 20.16 -0.42 1.55
C ASN A 329 20.07 0.68 2.61
N VAL A 330 20.85 1.74 2.44
CA VAL A 330 20.83 2.91 3.31
C VAL A 330 20.33 4.11 2.54
N PHE A 331 19.31 4.76 3.08
CA PHE A 331 18.69 5.95 2.54
C PHE A 331 18.85 7.12 3.52
N VAL A 332 18.91 8.34 3.01
CA VAL A 332 18.70 9.56 3.82
C VAL A 332 17.30 10.11 3.55
N LEU A 333 16.61 10.53 4.61
CA LEU A 333 15.34 11.23 4.50
C LEU A 333 15.63 12.72 4.23
N LYS A 334 15.24 13.20 3.05
CA LYS A 334 15.37 14.60 2.65
C LYS A 334 13.99 15.25 2.63
N GLU A 335 13.86 16.45 3.18
CA GLU A 335 12.66 17.26 3.00
C GLU A 335 12.54 17.69 1.52
N ARG A 336 11.36 17.49 0.93
CA ARG A 336 11.04 17.97 -0.42
C ARG A 336 10.90 19.49 -0.35
N ILE A 337 11.63 20.19 -1.23
CA ILE A 337 11.55 21.66 -1.39
C ILE A 337 10.29 22.00 -2.19
#